data_AF-A0A949BTR8-F1
#
_entry.id   AF-A0A949BTR8-F1
#
_cell.length_a   1.000
_cell.length_b   1.000
_cell.length_c   1.000
_cell.angle_alpha   90.00
_cell.angle_beta   90.00
_cell.angle_gamma   90.00
#
_symmetry.space_group_name_H-M   'P 1'
#
loop_
_entity.id
_entity.type
_entity.pdbx_description
1 polymer ?
#
loop_
_entity_poly.entity_id
_entity_poly.type
_entity_poly.pdbx_seq_one_letter_code
_entity_poly.pdbx_strand_id
1 'polypeptide(L)'
;MGKDFLLEINTEELPAGYVKEALESLSAGFIASMDLKPGALSANLATKNKLILYVEGISEKTEEVSQEVFGPPKRIAFDEKGNPTKQAIGFAKNQGVKVEDLKIKKTPKGEY
;
A
#
# COMPACT_ATOMS: atom_id res chain seq x y z
N MET A 1 -0.47 -12.63 15.48
CA MET A 1 0.56 -13.59 15.05
C MET A 1 0.26 -13.88 13.58
N GLY A 2 1.21 -13.63 12.68
CA GLY A 2 1.02 -13.91 11.26
C GLY A 2 0.85 -15.40 10.99
N LYS A 3 0.33 -15.76 9.82
CA LYS A 3 0.23 -17.15 9.37
C LYS A 3 1.29 -17.42 8.31
N ASP A 4 1.70 -18.67 8.17
CA ASP A 4 2.57 -19.03 7.06
C ASP A 4 1.74 -19.19 5.79
N PHE A 5 2.30 -18.74 4.67
CA PHE A 5 1.65 -18.78 3.36
C PHE A 5 2.50 -19.58 2.38
N LEU A 6 1.86 -20.51 1.69
CA LEU A 6 2.45 -21.35 0.65
C LEU A 6 1.64 -21.22 -0.63
N LEU A 7 2.28 -20.77 -1.70
CA LEU A 7 1.74 -20.85 -3.06
C LEU A 7 2.51 -21.93 -3.81
N GLU A 8 1.80 -22.99 -4.21
CA GLU A 8 2.32 -24.02 -5.09
C GLU A 8 1.56 -24.01 -6.41
N ILE A 9 2.29 -23.88 -7.51
CA ILE A 9 1.76 -23.98 -8.87
C ILE A 9 2.37 -25.21 -9.51
N ASN A 10 1.53 -26.20 -9.80
CA ASN A 10 1.92 -27.34 -10.62
C ASN A 10 1.83 -26.94 -12.09
N THR A 11 2.84 -27.30 -12.86
CA THR A 11 2.95 -26.98 -14.29
C THR A 11 3.16 -28.27 -15.09
N GLU A 12 2.88 -28.21 -16.39
CA GLU A 12 3.49 -29.17 -17.33
C GLU A 12 5.02 -29.00 -17.33
N GLU A 13 5.76 -29.88 -18.01
CA GLU A 13 7.21 -29.83 -18.02
C GLU A 13 7.72 -28.55 -18.71
N LEU A 14 8.16 -27.60 -17.90
CA LEU A 14 8.80 -26.37 -18.35
C LEU A 14 10.17 -26.69 -18.98
N PRO A 15 10.53 -26.02 -20.09
CA PRO A 15 11.87 -26.15 -20.63
C PRO A 15 12.90 -25.64 -19.62
N ALA A 16 14.02 -26.35 -19.47
CA ALA A 16 15.00 -26.11 -18.41
C ALA A 16 15.49 -24.65 -18.34
N GLY A 17 15.64 -23.98 -19.50
CA GLY A 17 16.08 -22.59 -19.58
C GLY A 17 15.07 -21.57 -19.02
N TYR A 18 13.78 -21.94 -18.93
CA TYR A 18 12.70 -21.03 -18.49
C TYR A 18 12.33 -21.18 -17.02
N VAL A 19 12.74 -22.27 -16.35
CA VAL A 19 12.36 -22.55 -14.95
C VAL A 19 12.76 -21.41 -14.02
N LYS A 20 14.00 -20.90 -14.19
CA LYS A 20 14.52 -19.81 -13.38
C LYS A 20 13.76 -18.51 -13.65
N GLU A 21 13.57 -18.15 -14.91
CA GLU A 21 12.85 -16.93 -15.31
C GLU A 21 11.40 -16.95 -14.83
N ALA A 22 10.73 -18.09 -14.93
CA ALA A 22 9.36 -18.27 -14.44
C ALA A 22 9.27 -18.06 -12.92
N LEU A 23 10.21 -18.61 -12.16
CA LEU A 23 10.26 -18.42 -10.70
C LEU A 23 10.53 -16.96 -10.33
N GLU A 24 11.44 -16.28 -11.02
CA GLU A 24 11.76 -14.88 -10.79
C GLU A 24 10.58 -13.97 -11.12
N SER A 25 9.91 -14.20 -12.25
CA SER A 25 8.71 -13.47 -12.67
C SER A 25 7.56 -13.66 -11.68
N LEU A 26 7.31 -14.91 -11.25
CA LEU A 26 6.29 -15.23 -10.25
C LEU A 26 6.61 -14.56 -8.91
N SER A 27 7.87 -14.63 -8.45
CA SER A 27 8.31 -14.01 -7.20
C SER A 27 8.08 -12.49 -7.23
N ALA A 28 8.50 -11.82 -8.30
CA ALA A 28 8.37 -10.37 -8.44
C ALA A 28 6.89 -9.93 -8.54
N GLY A 29 6.09 -10.64 -9.33
CA GLY A 29 4.66 -10.37 -9.46
C GLY A 29 3.92 -10.59 -8.15
N PHE A 30 4.22 -11.66 -7.41
CA PHE A 30 3.63 -11.93 -6.12
C PHE A 30 3.93 -10.82 -5.10
N ILE A 31 5.22 -10.45 -4.96
CA ILE A 31 5.65 -9.37 -4.05
C ILE A 31 4.93 -8.06 -4.37
N ALA A 32 4.86 -7.67 -5.65
CA ALA A 32 4.18 -6.45 -6.06
C ALA A 32 2.66 -6.52 -5.82
N SER A 33 2.02 -7.64 -6.14
CA SER A 33 0.57 -7.82 -6.01
C SER A 33 0.09 -7.78 -4.56
N MET A 34 0.93 -8.22 -3.63
CA MET A 34 0.64 -8.26 -2.20
C MET A 34 1.24 -7.09 -1.42
N ASP A 35 1.88 -6.13 -2.11
CA ASP A 35 2.62 -5.01 -1.49
C ASP A 35 3.60 -5.48 -0.40
N LEU A 36 4.29 -6.60 -0.67
CA LEU A 36 5.25 -7.16 0.26
C LEU A 36 6.59 -6.44 0.15
N LYS A 37 7.30 -6.36 1.29
CA LYS A 37 8.65 -5.80 1.31
C LYS A 37 9.61 -6.68 0.50
N PRO A 38 10.66 -6.09 -0.12
CA PRO A 38 11.75 -6.87 -0.69
C PRO A 38 12.32 -7.85 0.36
N GLY A 39 12.52 -9.10 -0.05
CA GLY A 39 12.99 -10.16 0.86
C GLY A 39 11.92 -10.80 1.75
N ALA A 40 10.63 -10.52 1.52
CA ALA A 40 9.54 -11.16 2.26
C ALA A 40 9.37 -12.66 1.99
N LEU A 41 9.90 -13.18 0.87
CA LEU A 41 9.87 -14.61 0.57
C LEU A 41 10.92 -15.34 1.42
N SER A 42 10.46 -16.20 2.33
CA SER A 42 11.33 -17.10 3.10
C SER A 42 11.92 -18.20 2.22
N ALA A 43 11.20 -18.62 1.17
CA ALA A 43 11.73 -19.48 0.12
C ALA A 43 11.03 -19.26 -1.22
N ASN A 44 11.76 -19.45 -2.31
CA ASN A 44 11.24 -19.59 -3.65
C ASN A 44 11.97 -20.74 -4.37
N LEU A 45 11.23 -21.78 -4.72
CA LEU A 45 11.80 -23.02 -5.24
C LEU A 45 11.11 -23.38 -6.57
N ALA A 46 11.85 -24.03 -7.45
CA ALA A 46 11.31 -24.48 -8.71
C ALA A 46 11.90 -25.82 -9.15
N THR A 47 11.05 -26.63 -9.74
CA THR A 47 11.41 -27.75 -10.62
C THR A 47 10.78 -27.49 -11.99
N LYS A 48 11.01 -28.37 -12.96
CA LYS A 48 10.37 -28.24 -14.28
C LYS A 48 8.84 -28.33 -14.23
N ASN A 49 8.27 -28.95 -13.21
CA ASN A 49 6.82 -29.21 -13.11
C ASN A 49 6.17 -28.50 -11.91
N LYS A 50 6.91 -27.66 -11.19
CA LYS A 50 6.41 -27.02 -9.97
C LYS A 50 7.14 -25.72 -9.67
N LEU A 51 6.39 -24.69 -9.32
CA LEU A 51 6.89 -23.43 -8.75
C LEU A 51 6.31 -23.23 -7.35
N ILE A 52 7.15 -22.86 -6.39
CA ILE A 52 6.77 -22.70 -4.99
C ILE A 52 7.25 -21.33 -4.49
N LEU A 53 6.35 -20.58 -3.85
CA LEU A 53 6.68 -19.43 -3.02
C LEU A 53 6.24 -19.70 -1.58
N TYR A 54 7.07 -19.33 -0.61
CA TYR A 54 6.79 -19.49 0.81
C TYR A 54 7.10 -18.20 1.57
N VAL A 55 6.19 -17.79 2.44
CA VAL A 55 6.31 -16.61 3.31
C VAL A 55 5.95 -17.02 4.74
N GLU A 56 6.86 -16.79 5.68
CA GLU A 56 6.60 -17.00 7.10
C GLU A 56 5.93 -15.77 7.71
N GLY A 57 4.93 -16.01 8.57
CA GLY A 57 4.32 -14.95 9.37
C GLY A 57 3.68 -13.82 8.55
N ILE A 58 3.10 -14.13 7.39
CA ILE A 58 2.35 -13.15 6.60
C ILE A 58 1.20 -12.58 7.46
N SER A 59 1.04 -11.25 7.42
CA SER A 59 -0.05 -10.59 8.13
C SER A 59 -1.39 -10.93 7.45
N GLU A 60 -2.42 -11.24 8.25
CA GLU A 60 -3.78 -11.47 7.72
C GLU A 60 -4.43 -10.19 7.18
N LYS A 61 -3.89 -9.02 7.56
CA LYS A 61 -4.35 -7.71 7.11
C LYS A 61 -3.16 -6.85 6.73
N THR A 62 -3.28 -6.16 5.60
CA THR A 62 -2.41 -5.03 5.29
C THR A 62 -2.57 -3.97 6.37
N GLU A 63 -1.47 -3.40 6.85
CA GLU A 63 -1.53 -2.31 7.82
C GLU A 63 -2.28 -1.13 7.21
N GLU A 64 -3.19 -0.53 7.98
CA GLU A 64 -3.85 0.71 7.57
C GLU A 64 -2.80 1.81 7.52
N VAL A 65 -2.51 2.31 6.32
CA VAL A 65 -1.69 3.49 6.14
C VAL A 65 -2.59 4.72 6.28
N SER A 66 -2.50 5.41 7.42
CA SER A 66 -3.11 6.74 7.58
C SER A 66 -2.10 7.81 7.17
N GLN A 67 -2.46 8.67 6.22
CA GLN A 67 -1.67 9.83 5.84
C GLN A 67 -2.33 11.11 6.38
N GLU A 68 -1.58 11.91 7.16
CA GLU A 68 -1.99 13.27 7.49
C GLU A 68 -1.51 14.23 6.40
N VAL A 69 -2.45 14.89 5.73
CA VAL A 69 -2.15 15.93 4.74
C VAL A 69 -2.57 17.28 5.31
N PHE A 70 -1.60 18.19 5.44
CA PHE A 70 -1.89 19.55 5.91
C PHE A 70 -2.38 20.41 4.75
N GLY A 71 -3.54 21.04 5.00
CA GLY A 71 -4.15 21.98 4.08
C GLY A 71 -3.58 23.39 4.22
N PRO A 72 -4.25 24.39 3.62
CA PRO A 72 -3.90 25.78 3.83
C PRO A 72 -4.10 26.20 5.30
N PRO A 73 -3.35 27.19 5.84
CA PRO A 73 -3.56 27.68 7.20
C PRO A 73 -5.02 28.04 7.47
N LYS A 74 -5.52 27.75 8.68
CA LYS A 74 -6.91 28.00 9.10
C LYS A 74 -7.41 29.39 8.70
N ARG A 75 -6.58 30.43 8.89
CA ARG A 75 -6.91 31.83 8.58
C ARG A 75 -7.29 32.11 7.11
N ILE A 76 -6.89 31.24 6.18
CA ILE A 76 -7.27 31.34 4.77
C ILE A 76 -8.17 30.18 4.33
N ALA A 77 -8.30 29.14 5.15
CA ALA A 77 -9.20 28.00 4.94
C ALA A 77 -10.63 28.32 5.41
N PHE A 78 -10.79 29.13 6.46
CA PHE A 78 -12.07 29.52 7.03
C PHE A 78 -12.15 31.04 7.18
N ASP A 79 -13.32 31.60 6.92
CA ASP A 79 -13.60 33.01 7.15
C ASP A 79 -13.88 33.31 8.64
N GLU A 80 -14.06 34.59 8.99
CA GLU A 80 -14.35 35.03 10.36
C GLU A 80 -15.67 34.48 10.92
N LYS A 81 -16.58 34.02 10.05
CA LYS A 81 -17.87 33.41 10.41
C LYS A 81 -17.77 31.88 10.52
N GLY A 82 -16.60 31.30 10.27
CA GLY A 82 -16.36 29.85 10.30
C GLY A 82 -16.77 29.12 9.02
N ASN A 83 -17.12 29.82 7.93
CA ASN A 83 -17.45 29.18 6.66
C ASN A 83 -16.18 28.82 5.88
N PRO A 84 -16.16 27.66 5.20
CA PRO A 84 -15.03 27.25 4.39
C PRO A 84 -14.86 28.16 3.16
N THR A 85 -13.62 28.55 2.90
CA THR A 85 -13.26 29.35 1.74
C THR A 85 -13.09 28.49 0.49
N LYS A 86 -12.90 29.13 -0.68
CA LYS A 86 -12.57 28.41 -1.92
C LYS A 86 -11.31 27.55 -1.78
N GLN A 87 -10.35 27.97 -0.96
CA GLN A 87 -9.12 27.24 -0.69
C GLN A 87 -9.39 25.96 0.10
N ALA A 88 -10.23 26.00 1.14
CA ALA A 88 -10.63 24.81 1.89
C ALA A 88 -11.43 23.84 1.02
N ILE A 89 -12.39 24.34 0.23
CA ILE A 89 -13.19 23.53 -0.69
C ILE A 89 -12.29 22.87 -1.74
N GLY A 90 -11.35 23.63 -2.31
CA GLY A 90 -10.38 23.11 -3.28
C GLY A 90 -9.46 22.05 -2.68
N PHE A 91 -9.00 22.26 -1.45
CA PHE A 91 -8.19 21.29 -0.73
C PHE A 91 -8.96 19.99 -0.44
N ALA A 92 -10.17 20.09 0.13
CA ALA A 92 -11.03 18.93 0.40
C ALA A 92 -11.33 18.13 -0.87
N LYS A 93 -11.67 18.83 -1.96
CA LYS A 93 -11.89 18.21 -3.28
C LYS A 93 -10.64 17.47 -3.78
N ASN A 94 -9.46 18.06 -3.64
CA ASN A 94 -8.20 17.44 -4.04
C ASN A 94 -7.86 16.19 -3.21
N GLN A 95 -8.29 16.17 -1.94
CA GLN A 95 -8.14 15.01 -1.06
C GLN A 95 -9.30 14.00 -1.16
N GLY A 96 -10.32 14.28 -1.99
CA GLY A 96 -11.48 13.40 -2.16
C GLY A 96 -12.41 13.31 -0.95
N VAL A 97 -12.33 14.28 -0.03
CA VAL A 97 -13.16 14.34 1.19
C VAL A 97 -14.15 15.51 1.12
N LYS A 98 -15.17 15.52 1.98
CA LYS A 98 -16.05 16.68 2.08
C LYS A 98 -15.37 17.80 2.86
N VAL A 99 -15.76 19.03 2.58
CA VAL A 99 -15.19 20.20 3.27
C VAL A 99 -15.59 20.22 4.75
N GLU A 100 -16.72 19.61 5.11
CA GLU A 100 -17.16 19.46 6.50
C GLU A 100 -16.32 18.43 7.29
N ASP A 101 -15.61 17.53 6.61
CA ASP A 101 -14.75 16.51 7.24
C ASP A 101 -13.35 17.04 7.59
N LEU A 102 -13.02 18.28 7.19
CA LEU A 102 -11.74 18.90 7.50
C LEU A 102 -11.60 19.17 9.00
N LYS A 103 -10.41 18.88 9.54
CA LYS A 103 -10.08 19.13 10.95
C LYS A 103 -8.97 20.16 11.04
N ILE A 104 -9.11 21.07 12.00
CA ILE A 104 -8.08 22.05 12.34
C ILE A 104 -7.14 21.43 13.38
N LYS A 105 -5.84 21.42 13.10
CA LYS A 105 -4.79 20.94 13.99
C LYS A 105 -3.82 22.08 14.31
N LYS A 106 -3.48 22.22 15.59
CA LYS A 106 -2.43 23.14 16.04
C LYS A 106 -1.07 22.53 15.76
N THR A 107 -0.22 23.28 15.06
CA THR A 107 1.17 22.93 14.79
C THR A 107 2.09 24.04 15.32
N PRO A 108 3.40 23.80 15.48
CA PRO A 108 4.35 24.86 15.84
C PRO A 108 4.38 26.04 14.85
N LYS A 109 3.89 25.83 13.62
CA LYS A 109 3.83 26.86 12.56
C LYS A 109 2.48 27.60 12.51
N GLY A 110 1.52 27.24 13.35
CA GLY A 110 0.19 27.84 13.40
C GLY A 110 -0.96 26.83 13.35
N GLU A 111 -2.18 27.35 13.23
CA GLU A 111 -3.40 26.53 13.03
C GLU A 111 -3.56 26.23 11.53
N TYR A 112 -3.65 24.95 11.21
CA TYR A 112 -3.83 24.41 9.86
C TYR A 112 -5.07 23.55 9.84
#